data_AF-A0A3P8HNX8-F1
#
_entry.id   AF-A0A3P8HNX8-F1
#
_cell.length_a   1.000
_cell.length_b   1.000
_cell.length_c   1.000
_cell.angle_alpha   90.00
_cell.angle_beta   90.00
_cell.angle_gamma   90.00
#
_symmetry.space_group_name_H-M   'P 1'
#
loop_
_entity.id
_entity.type
_entity.pdbx_description
1 polymer ?
#
loop_
_entity_poly.entity_id
_entity_poly.type
_entity_poly.pdbx_seq_one_letter_code
_entity_poly.pdbx_strand_id
1 'polypeptide(L)'
;MNDFQFKFLREGVGSFPPWLSVNPSCDSVKQGISIKLEFQIFVNYKEVYALNSGTIQLSTIVVLQLEDGKDYFISINAQFIPTSFGLPLILLLSLESDPVNKLSVNELQDQIYVGNDKVVA
;
A
#
# COMPACT_ATOMS: atom_id res chain seq x y z
N MET A 1 11.11 -29.60 -23.31
CA MET A 1 11.13 -28.12 -23.24
C MET A 1 10.77 -27.79 -21.82
N ASN A 2 11.66 -27.15 -21.08
CA ASN A 2 11.37 -26.76 -19.70
C ASN A 2 10.50 -25.51 -19.76
N ASP A 3 9.38 -25.55 -19.05
CA ASP A 3 8.56 -24.36 -18.88
C ASP A 3 9.27 -23.38 -17.94
N PHE A 4 9.05 -22.09 -18.14
CA PHE A 4 9.62 -21.02 -17.33
C PHE A 4 8.76 -20.79 -16.08
N GLN A 5 9.28 -21.07 -14.89
CA GLN A 5 8.52 -20.86 -13.65
C GLN A 5 8.93 -19.57 -12.97
N PHE A 6 7.95 -18.88 -12.39
CA PHE A 6 8.20 -17.71 -11.57
C PHE A 6 7.31 -17.68 -10.33
N LYS A 7 7.73 -16.91 -9.33
CA LYS A 7 6.93 -16.55 -8.17
C LYS A 7 7.26 -15.13 -7.72
N PHE A 8 6.27 -14.48 -7.12
CA PHE A 8 6.43 -13.19 -6.50
C PHE A 8 6.70 -13.32 -5.01
N LEU A 9 7.68 -12.57 -4.54
CA LEU A 9 8.03 -12.41 -3.14
C LEU A 9 8.05 -10.92 -2.80
N ARG A 10 7.89 -10.59 -1.52
CA ARG A 10 8.23 -9.25 -1.03
C ARG A 10 9.73 -9.20 -0.75
N GLU A 11 10.35 -8.04 -0.98
CA GLU A 11 11.72 -7.82 -0.53
C GLU A 11 11.84 -7.94 1.01
N GLY A 12 12.79 -8.74 1.49
CA GLY A 12 13.04 -8.98 2.92
C GLY A 12 12.19 -10.10 3.55
N VAL A 13 12.05 -10.07 4.87
CA VAL A 13 11.23 -11.03 5.64
C VAL A 13 9.86 -10.44 5.90
N GLY A 14 8.87 -10.76 5.06
CA GLY A 14 7.50 -10.29 5.30
C GLY A 14 6.51 -10.72 4.23
N SER A 15 5.22 -10.68 4.59
CA SER A 15 4.12 -10.79 3.63
C SER A 15 4.02 -9.53 2.78
N PHE A 16 3.39 -9.63 1.60
CA PHE A 16 2.99 -8.45 0.82
C PHE A 16 2.24 -7.44 1.71
N PRO A 17 2.39 -6.12 1.45
CA PRO A 17 1.54 -5.14 2.10
C PRO A 17 0.07 -5.50 1.89
N PRO A 18 -0.80 -5.36 2.92
CA PRO A 18 -2.19 -5.81 2.83
C PRO A 18 -3.01 -5.04 1.78
N TRP A 19 -2.52 -3.88 1.34
CA TRP A 19 -3.11 -3.07 0.27
C TRP A 19 -2.69 -3.49 -1.14
N LEU A 20 -1.81 -4.47 -1.30
CA LEU A 20 -1.31 -4.95 -2.59
C LEU A 20 -1.63 -6.43 -2.81
N SER A 21 -2.25 -6.73 -3.94
CA SER A 21 -2.40 -8.09 -4.46
C SER A 21 -1.68 -8.23 -5.80
N VAL A 22 -1.08 -9.40 -6.03
CA VAL A 22 -0.37 -9.73 -7.28
C VAL A 22 -0.96 -11.01 -7.86
N ASN A 23 -1.40 -10.96 -9.12
CA ASN A 23 -2.03 -12.08 -9.79
C ASN A 23 -1.48 -12.30 -11.21
N PRO A 24 -1.09 -13.53 -11.57
CA PRO A 24 -0.85 -14.66 -10.67
C PRO A 24 0.33 -14.38 -9.73
N SER A 25 0.29 -14.95 -8.52
CA SER A 25 1.40 -14.84 -7.56
C SER A 25 2.56 -15.79 -7.89
N CYS A 26 2.29 -16.88 -8.62
CA CYS A 26 3.24 -17.77 -9.26
C CYS A 26 2.58 -18.47 -10.45
N ASP A 27 3.37 -18.81 -11.47
CA ASP A 27 2.88 -19.58 -12.63
C ASP A 27 4.04 -20.20 -13.41
N SER A 28 3.70 -21.05 -14.39
CA SER A 28 4.60 -21.66 -15.35
C SER A 28 4.25 -21.20 -16.78
N VAL A 29 5.22 -20.61 -17.47
CA VAL A 29 5.06 -19.98 -18.78
C VAL A 29 5.81 -20.77 -19.83
N LYS A 30 5.09 -21.21 -20.87
CA LYS A 30 5.72 -21.92 -21.99
C LYS A 30 6.58 -20.97 -22.83
N GLN A 31 7.65 -21.51 -23.41
CA GLN A 31 8.51 -20.74 -24.30
C GLN A 31 7.70 -20.11 -25.46
N GLY A 32 7.94 -18.82 -25.72
CA GLY A 32 7.26 -18.06 -26.76
C GLY A 32 5.87 -17.54 -26.37
N ILE A 33 5.39 -17.84 -25.16
CA ILE A 33 4.13 -17.32 -24.64
C ILE A 33 4.39 -16.12 -23.72
N SER A 34 3.55 -15.11 -23.86
CA SER A 34 3.48 -13.99 -22.93
C SER A 34 2.28 -14.16 -22.00
N ILE A 35 2.44 -13.76 -20.74
CA ILE A 35 1.35 -13.70 -19.77
C ILE A 35 1.18 -12.26 -19.28
N LYS A 36 -0.02 -11.96 -18.78
CA LYS A 36 -0.32 -10.68 -18.13
C LYS A 36 -0.15 -10.85 -16.62
N LEU A 37 0.62 -9.96 -16.01
CA LEU A 37 0.76 -9.84 -14.56
C LEU A 37 -0.07 -8.64 -14.10
N GLU A 38 -0.90 -8.83 -13.08
CA GLU A 38 -1.79 -7.82 -12.53
C GLU A 38 -1.38 -7.46 -11.11
N PHE A 39 -1.18 -6.17 -10.86
CA PHE A 39 -0.90 -5.61 -9.54
C PHE A 39 -2.10 -4.77 -9.14
N GLN A 40 -2.85 -5.22 -8.14
CA GLN A 40 -4.04 -4.54 -7.66
C GLN A 40 -3.73 -3.83 -6.34
N ILE A 41 -3.97 -2.52 -6.30
CA ILE A 41 -3.86 -1.70 -5.10
C ILE A 41 -5.27 -1.45 -4.57
N PHE A 42 -5.53 -1.85 -3.33
CA PHE A 42 -6.81 -1.66 -2.67
C PHE A 42 -6.61 -1.29 -1.21
N VAL A 43 -6.98 -0.06 -0.85
CA VAL A 43 -6.97 0.41 0.55
C VAL A 43 -8.30 0.04 1.19
N ASN A 44 -8.26 -0.77 2.26
CA ASN A 44 -9.46 -1.14 3.00
C ASN A 44 -9.53 -0.39 4.35
N TYR A 45 -10.61 -0.64 5.11
CA TYR A 45 -10.88 0.05 6.37
C TYR A 45 -9.82 -0.19 7.46
N LYS A 46 -9.01 -1.26 7.35
CA LYS A 46 -7.93 -1.58 8.30
C LYS A 46 -6.68 -0.73 8.06
N GLU A 47 -6.39 -0.37 6.82
CA GLU A 47 -5.19 0.43 6.49
C GLU A 47 -5.47 1.94 6.44
N VAL A 48 -6.72 2.35 6.16
CA VAL A 48 -7.04 3.75 5.87
C VAL A 48 -6.63 4.72 6.99
N TYR A 49 -6.77 4.34 8.26
CA TYR A 49 -6.32 5.18 9.37
C TYR A 49 -4.79 5.31 9.42
N ALA A 50 -4.07 4.20 9.22
CA ALA A 50 -2.62 4.20 9.19
C ALA A 50 -2.07 5.01 8.00
N LEU A 51 -2.77 5.03 6.87
CA LEU A 51 -2.46 5.85 5.71
C LEU A 51 -2.77 7.34 5.93
N ASN A 52 -3.94 7.65 6.51
CA ASN A 52 -4.31 9.02 6.88
C ASN A 52 -3.32 9.62 7.91
N SER A 53 -2.86 8.82 8.86
CA SER A 53 -1.84 9.20 9.85
C SER A 53 -0.41 9.05 9.35
N GLY A 54 -0.22 8.70 8.06
CA GLY A 54 1.08 8.43 7.43
C GLY A 54 2.00 7.46 8.18
N THR A 55 1.45 6.65 9.09
CA THR A 55 2.15 5.57 9.79
C THR A 55 2.60 4.49 8.80
N ILE A 56 1.87 4.34 7.69
CA ILE A 56 2.27 3.53 6.54
C ILE A 56 2.17 4.35 5.26
N GLN A 57 2.93 3.94 4.24
CA GLN A 57 2.92 4.53 2.91
C GLN A 57 2.58 3.45 1.87
N LEU A 58 2.03 3.86 0.73
CA LEU A 58 1.80 2.98 -0.42
C LEU A 58 3.09 2.84 -1.25
N SER A 59 4.13 2.30 -0.62
CA SER A 59 5.42 2.04 -1.25
C SER A 59 5.92 0.65 -0.87
N THR A 60 6.32 -0.14 -1.86
CA THR A 60 6.94 -1.44 -1.64
C THR A 60 7.75 -1.87 -2.85
N ILE A 61 8.73 -2.74 -2.63
CA ILE A 61 9.42 -3.47 -3.69
C ILE A 61 8.92 -4.92 -3.70
N VAL A 62 8.59 -5.40 -4.89
CA VAL A 62 8.19 -6.77 -5.18
C VAL A 62 9.33 -7.45 -5.95
N VAL A 63 9.69 -8.66 -5.56
CA VAL A 63 10.71 -9.47 -6.21
C VAL A 63 10.00 -10.52 -7.07
N LEU A 64 10.21 -10.47 -8.38
CA LEU A 64 9.88 -11.55 -9.30
C LEU A 64 11.07 -12.51 -9.36
N GLN A 65 10.94 -13.64 -8.67
CA GLN A 65 11.95 -14.69 -8.68
C GLN A 65 11.66 -15.68 -9.80
N LEU A 66 12.68 -15.98 -10.59
CA LEU A 66 12.63 -17.00 -11.63
C LEU A 66 13.31 -18.28 -11.16
N GLU A 67 12.72 -19.43 -11.45
CA GLU A 67 13.38 -20.71 -11.21
C GLU A 67 14.63 -20.82 -12.10
N ASP A 68 15.78 -21.14 -11.48
CA ASP A 68 17.10 -21.18 -12.13
C ASP A 68 17.49 -19.91 -12.92
N GLY A 69 16.88 -18.78 -12.56
CA GLY A 69 17.09 -17.50 -13.23
C GLY A 69 17.52 -16.39 -12.28
N LYS A 70 17.57 -15.17 -12.83
CA LYS A 70 17.80 -13.96 -12.02
C LYS A 70 16.50 -13.43 -11.45
N ASP A 71 16.62 -12.72 -10.34
CA ASP A 71 15.51 -11.97 -9.76
C ASP A 71 15.33 -10.62 -10.46
N TYR A 72 14.08 -10.15 -10.52
CA TYR A 72 13.73 -8.81 -10.97
C TYR A 72 13.03 -8.07 -9.84
N PHE A 73 13.42 -6.80 -9.65
CA PHE A 73 12.87 -5.95 -8.61
C PHE A 73 11.92 -4.93 -9.23
N ILE A 74 10.68 -4.91 -8.74
CA ILE A 74 9.60 -4.04 -9.21
C ILE A 74 9.24 -3.09 -8.06
N SER A 75 9.55 -1.81 -8.22
CA SER A 75 9.17 -0.78 -7.27
C SER A 75 7.75 -0.30 -7.55
N ILE A 76 6.89 -0.37 -6.54
CA ILE A 76 5.51 0.12 -6.57
C ILE A 76 5.42 1.30 -5.61
N ASN A 77 5.03 2.46 -6.14
CA ASN A 77 4.84 3.68 -5.37
C ASN A 77 3.50 4.32 -5.77
N ALA A 78 2.71 4.73 -4.80
CA ALA A 78 1.47 5.47 -5.01
C ALA A 78 1.33 6.60 -3.99
N GLN A 79 0.67 7.68 -4.41
CA GLN A 79 0.29 8.76 -3.52
C GLN A 79 -1.11 8.47 -2.94
N PHE A 80 -1.20 8.41 -1.62
CA PHE A 80 -2.47 8.31 -0.93
C PHE A 80 -3.11 9.70 -0.82
N ILE A 81 -4.39 9.80 -1.19
CA ILE A 81 -5.20 11.02 -1.00
C ILE A 81 -5.96 10.84 0.31
N PRO A 82 -5.75 11.71 1.32
CA PRO A 82 -6.42 11.58 2.60
C PRO A 82 -7.94 11.60 2.48
N THR A 83 -8.59 10.92 3.42
CA THR A 83 -10.04 10.75 3.46
C THR A 83 -10.58 10.83 4.88
N SER A 84 -11.82 11.29 5.03
CA SER A 84 -12.48 11.32 6.33
C SER A 84 -12.77 9.92 6.89
N PHE A 85 -12.79 8.88 6.05
CA PHE A 85 -12.98 7.51 6.49
C PHE A 85 -11.83 7.03 7.37
N GLY A 86 -12.19 6.42 8.50
CA GLY A 86 -11.24 5.91 9.49
C GLY A 86 -10.69 6.97 10.44
N LEU A 87 -10.98 8.27 10.26
CA LEU A 87 -10.59 9.31 11.21
C LEU A 87 -11.54 9.35 12.43
N PRO A 88 -11.03 9.71 13.62
CA PRO A 88 -11.87 9.94 14.80
C PRO A 88 -12.84 11.10 14.57
N LEU A 89 -14.08 10.98 15.07
CA LEU A 89 -15.07 12.05 14.96
C LEU A 89 -14.61 13.36 15.60
N ILE A 90 -13.91 13.29 16.74
CA ILE A 90 -13.38 14.47 17.43
C ILE A 90 -12.41 15.26 16.55
N LEU A 91 -11.58 14.57 15.77
CA LEU A 91 -10.66 15.18 14.82
C LEU A 91 -11.44 15.81 13.67
N LEU A 92 -12.42 15.11 13.11
CA LEU A 92 -13.25 15.65 12.02
C LEU A 92 -13.98 16.93 12.43
N LEU A 93 -14.43 17.02 13.69
CA LEU A 93 -15.06 18.23 14.24
C LEU A 93 -14.09 19.40 14.43
N SER A 94 -12.78 19.14 14.56
CA SER A 94 -11.75 20.18 14.66
C SER A 94 -11.21 20.65 13.30
N LEU A 95 -11.58 19.99 12.20
CA LEU A 95 -11.21 20.43 10.85
C LEU A 95 -12.20 21.50 10.39
N GLU A 96 -11.88 22.77 10.66
CA GLU A 96 -12.84 23.87 10.56
C GLU A 96 -13.09 24.42 9.14
N SER A 97 -12.31 24.05 8.13
CA SER A 97 -12.29 24.82 6.86
C SER A 97 -12.30 23.98 5.58
N ASP A 98 -11.40 23.00 5.45
CA ASP A 98 -11.23 22.28 4.20
C ASP A 98 -11.66 20.80 4.29
N PRO A 99 -12.25 20.24 3.21
CA PRO A 99 -12.46 18.80 3.12
C PRO A 99 -11.14 18.03 3.30
N VAL A 100 -11.19 16.87 3.96
CA VAL A 100 -9.99 16.08 4.29
C VAL A 100 -9.09 15.79 3.08
N ASN A 101 -9.66 15.62 1.88
CA ASN A 101 -8.90 15.35 0.65
C ASN A 101 -8.12 16.55 0.09
N LYS A 102 -8.27 17.74 0.70
CA LYS A 102 -7.47 18.93 0.40
C LYS A 102 -6.23 19.03 1.30
N LEU A 103 -6.23 18.32 2.42
CA LEU A 103 -5.10 18.23 3.32
C LEU A 103 -4.10 17.21 2.75
N SER A 104 -2.82 17.50 2.91
CA SER A 104 -1.76 16.52 2.78
C SER A 104 -1.76 15.56 3.96
N VAL A 105 -1.15 14.38 3.79
CA VAL A 105 -0.96 13.42 4.89
C VAL A 105 -0.19 14.06 6.05
N ASN A 106 0.77 14.93 5.77
CA ASN A 106 1.57 15.60 6.79
C ASN A 106 0.74 16.61 7.60
N GLU A 107 -0.08 17.44 6.93
CA GLU A 107 -0.98 18.37 7.63
C GLU A 107 -2.00 17.59 8.49
N LEU A 108 -2.50 16.46 7.99
CA LEU A 108 -3.44 15.63 8.73
C LEU A 108 -2.78 14.93 9.93
N GLN A 109 -1.53 14.50 9.79
CA GLN A 109 -0.72 13.96 10.88
C GLN A 109 -0.60 14.96 12.03
N ASP A 110 -0.24 16.21 11.73
CA ASP A 110 -0.10 17.26 12.75
C ASP A 110 -1.41 17.47 13.53
N GLN A 111 -2.56 17.44 12.83
CA GLN A 111 -3.87 17.56 13.47
C GLN A 111 -4.21 16.34 14.35
N ILE A 112 -3.83 15.13 13.94
CA ILE A 112 -4.02 13.90 14.73
C ILE A 112 -3.25 13.98 16.05
N TYR A 113 -2.00 14.48 16.03
CA TYR A 113 -1.19 14.64 17.24
C TYR A 113 -1.83 15.64 18.21
N VAL A 114 -2.23 16.83 17.73
CA VAL A 114 -2.87 17.85 18.57
C VAL A 114 -4.22 17.38 19.13
N GLY A 115 -4.98 16.60 18.37
CA GLY A 115 -6.26 16.05 18.80
C GLY A 115 -6.12 15.07 19.98
N ASN A 116 -5.09 14.23 19.98
CA ASN A 116 -4.87 13.26 21.05
C ASN A 116 -4.54 13.92 22.39
N ASP A 117 -3.81 15.04 22.40
CA ASP A 117 -3.49 15.79 23.62
C ASP A 117 -4.72 16.42 24.28
N LYS A 118 -5.78 16.70 23.51
CA LYS A 118 -7.03 17.27 24.03
C LYS A 118 -7.97 16.25 24.68
N VAL A 119 -7.75 14.95 24.47
CA VAL A 119 -8.61 13.87 25.03
C VAL A 119 -8.13 13.45 26.43
N VAL A 120 -6.93 13.86 26.83
CA VAL A 120 -6.29 13.49 28.10
C VAL A 120 -6.44 14.54 29.21
N ALA A 121 -7.19 15.62 28.96
CA ALA A 121 -7.43 16.72 29.90
C ALA A 121 -8.88 16.77 30.39
#